data_AF-A0A940TMK2-F1
#
_entry.id   AF-A0A940TMK2-F1
#
_cell.length_a   1.000
_cell.length_b   1.000
_cell.length_c   1.000
_cell.angle_alpha   90.00
_cell.angle_beta   90.00
_cell.angle_gamma   90.00
#
_symmetry.space_group_name_H-M   'P 1'
#
loop_
_entity.id
_entity.type
_entity.pdbx_description
1 polymer ?
#
loop_
_entity_poly.entity_id
_entity_poly.type
_entity_poly.pdbx_seq_one_letter_code
_entity_poly.pdbx_strand_id
1 'polypeptide(L)'
;MSAIVRFRQTAVMWLGVCLTLFVIVAVMTLHFQPMVQVAIFLAISFSIAFVKKPIRGSEKDGPVWLAVDIFFSLLILAAAFYIWNDYMDLVYRAGVPTVLDNVVNIVGTLLTLEVTRRTVGWPMIYICVA
;
A
#
# COMPACT_ATOMS: atom_id res chain seq x y z
N MET A 1 -17.81 -5.87 20.97
CA MET A 1 -16.96 -5.59 19.79
C MET A 1 -17.77 -4.69 18.84
N SER A 2 -17.35 -3.44 18.59
CA SER A 2 -18.10 -2.56 17.68
C SER A 2 -18.10 -3.14 16.25
N ALA A 3 -19.12 -2.84 15.44
CA ALA A 3 -19.24 -3.31 14.06
C ALA A 3 -18.00 -2.94 13.21
N ILE A 4 -17.38 -1.79 13.50
CA ILE A 4 -16.17 -1.30 12.84
C ILE A 4 -14.97 -2.22 13.11
N VAL A 5 -14.79 -2.67 14.36
CA VAL A 5 -13.68 -3.57 14.71
C VAL A 5 -13.82 -4.91 13.99
N ARG A 6 -15.04 -5.46 13.90
CA ARG A 6 -15.31 -6.69 13.15
C ARG A 6 -14.99 -6.52 11.66
N PHE A 7 -15.45 -5.43 11.05
CA PHE A 7 -15.16 -5.12 9.65
C PHE A 7 -13.65 -5.05 9.37
N ARG A 8 -12.89 -4.33 10.21
CA ARG A 8 -11.43 -4.22 10.06
C ARG A 8 -10.75 -5.58 10.16
N GLN A 9 -11.15 -6.42 11.12
CA GLN A 9 -10.60 -7.78 11.25
C GLN A 9 -10.90 -8.65 10.03
N THR A 10 -12.14 -8.65 9.55
CA THR A 10 -12.53 -9.41 8.35
C THR A 10 -11.77 -8.94 7.12
N ALA A 11 -11.67 -7.63 6.90
CA ALA A 11 -10.93 -7.07 5.76
C ALA A 11 -9.43 -7.42 5.82
N VAL A 12 -8.79 -7.30 6.99
CA VAL A 12 -7.38 -7.68 7.18
C VAL A 12 -7.15 -9.17 6.92
N MET A 13 -8.08 -10.04 7.35
CA MET A 13 -7.97 -11.48 7.07
C MET A 13 -8.01 -11.76 5.57
N TRP A 14 -8.97 -11.21 4.83
CA TRP A 14 -9.07 -11.41 3.38
C TRP A 14 -7.86 -10.86 2.63
N LEU A 15 -7.37 -9.67 2.99
CA LEU A 15 -6.16 -9.11 2.40
C LEU A 15 -4.92 -9.96 2.72
N GLY A 16 -4.81 -10.51 3.93
CA GLY A 16 -3.72 -11.40 4.32
C GLY A 16 -3.73 -12.72 3.55
N VAL A 17 -4.92 -13.30 3.31
CA VAL A 17 -5.06 -14.48 2.45
C VAL A 17 -4.64 -14.15 1.02
N CYS A 18 -5.08 -13.01 0.48
CA CYS A 18 -4.69 -12.54 -0.85
C CYS A 18 -3.17 -12.36 -0.98
N LEU A 19 -2.54 -11.72 0.00
CA LEU A 19 -1.07 -11.55 0.05
C LEU A 19 -0.34 -12.90 0.05
N THR A 20 -0.80 -13.84 0.87
CA THR A 20 -0.17 -15.16 0.99
C THR A 20 -0.28 -15.94 -0.31
N LEU A 21 -1.47 -15.96 -0.93
CA LEU A 21 -1.70 -16.59 -2.22
C LEU A 21 -0.84 -15.93 -3.31
N PHE A 22 -0.75 -14.60 -3.31
CA PHE A 22 0.09 -13.86 -4.24
C PHE A 22 1.57 -14.26 -4.11
N VAL A 23 2.11 -14.33 -2.90
CA VAL A 23 3.50 -14.74 -2.67
C VAL A 23 3.75 -16.16 -3.14
N ILE A 24 2.84 -17.11 -2.86
CA ILE A 24 2.97 -18.50 -3.33
C ILE A 24 3.02 -18.52 -4.86
N VAL A 25 2.08 -17.84 -5.52
CA VAL A 25 2.04 -17.78 -6.98
C VAL A 25 3.29 -17.09 -7.53
N ALA A 26 3.74 -15.97 -6.95
CA ALA A 26 4.91 -15.24 -7.40
C ALA A 26 6.22 -16.04 -7.27
N VAL A 27 6.33 -16.89 -6.24
CA VAL A 27 7.47 -17.80 -6.06
C VAL A 27 7.39 -18.99 -7.01
N MET A 28 6.19 -19.56 -7.22
CA MET A 28 6.01 -20.69 -8.13
C MET A 28 6.08 -20.30 -9.60
N THR A 29 5.69 -19.07 -9.93
CA THR A 29 5.60 -18.56 -11.30
C THR A 29 6.61 -17.43 -11.50
N LEU A 30 7.69 -17.71 -12.22
CA LEU A 30 8.75 -16.74 -12.55
C LEU A 30 8.36 -15.76 -13.68
N HIS A 31 7.06 -15.62 -13.99
CA HIS A 31 6.57 -14.90 -15.17
C HIS A 31 6.53 -13.38 -14.99
N PHE A 32 6.41 -12.90 -13.75
CA PHE A 32 6.33 -11.46 -13.49
C PHE A 32 7.73 -10.86 -13.35
N GLN A 33 7.90 -9.66 -13.91
CA GLN A 33 9.14 -8.94 -13.72
C GLN A 33 9.31 -8.55 -12.25
N PRO A 34 10.53 -8.62 -11.67
CA PRO A 34 10.72 -8.47 -10.23
C PRO A 34 10.17 -7.16 -9.64
N MET A 35 10.26 -6.05 -10.38
CA MET A 35 9.70 -4.76 -9.95
C MET A 35 8.18 -4.78 -9.78
N VAL A 36 7.46 -5.44 -10.70
CA VAL A 36 6.00 -5.57 -10.62
C VAL A 36 5.61 -6.42 -9.41
N GLN A 37 6.36 -7.49 -9.14
CA GLN A 37 6.11 -8.35 -7.97
C GLN A 37 6.24 -7.56 -6.65
N VAL A 38 7.31 -6.77 -6.52
CA VAL A 38 7.54 -5.91 -5.34
C VAL A 38 6.43 -4.86 -5.20
N ALA A 39 6.01 -4.22 -6.30
CA ALA A 39 4.94 -3.23 -6.28
C ALA A 39 3.61 -3.80 -5.78
N ILE A 40 3.20 -4.97 -6.28
CA ILE A 40 1.96 -5.64 -5.86
C ILE A 40 2.06 -6.12 -4.41
N PHE A 41 3.18 -6.73 -4.02
CA PHE A 41 3.42 -7.16 -2.64
C PHE A 41 3.32 -5.99 -1.65
N LEU A 42 3.97 -4.86 -1.98
CA LEU A 42 3.97 -3.66 -1.16
C LEU A 42 2.57 -3.07 -1.04
N ALA A 43 1.83 -2.98 -2.15
CA ALA A 43 0.48 -2.41 -2.15
C ALA A 43 -0.48 -3.19 -1.27
N ILE A 44 -0.51 -4.53 -1.38
CA ILE A 44 -1.36 -5.37 -0.52
C ILE A 44 -0.92 -5.26 0.95
N SER A 45 0.39 -5.27 1.21
CA SER A 45 0.94 -5.12 2.58
C SER A 45 0.58 -3.76 3.21
N PHE A 46 0.61 -2.68 2.42
CA PHE A 46 0.24 -1.33 2.86
C PHE A 46 -1.27 -1.22 3.09
N SER A 47 -2.10 -1.81 2.22
CA SER A 47 -3.54 -1.93 2.44
C SER A 47 -3.85 -2.58 3.79
N ILE A 48 -3.16 -3.67 4.13
CA ILE A 48 -3.30 -4.31 5.45
C ILE A 48 -2.91 -3.35 6.58
N ALA A 49 -1.79 -2.63 6.43
CA ALA A 49 -1.32 -1.69 7.44
C ALA A 49 -2.32 -0.55 7.70
N PHE A 50 -2.89 0.03 6.64
CA PHE A 50 -3.90 1.09 6.73
C PHE A 50 -5.18 0.59 7.40
N VAL A 51 -5.69 -0.58 7.01
CA VAL A 51 -6.94 -1.14 7.58
C VAL A 51 -6.74 -1.64 9.01
N LYS A 52 -5.54 -2.06 9.40
CA LYS A 52 -5.25 -2.57 10.76
C LYS A 52 -5.02 -1.45 11.78
N LYS A 53 -4.25 -0.41 11.42
CA LYS A 53 -3.87 0.67 12.35
C LYS A 53 -4.46 2.02 11.91
N PRO A 54 -5.41 2.57 12.70
CA PRO A 54 -6.05 3.83 12.35
C PRO A 54 -5.08 5.01 12.47
N ILE A 55 -5.35 6.11 11.74
CA ILE A 55 -4.55 7.34 11.73
C ILE A 55 -4.35 7.92 13.13
N ARG A 56 -5.43 7.99 13.90
CA ARG A 56 -5.46 8.42 15.28
C ARG A 56 -5.60 7.15 16.10
N GLY A 57 -4.62 6.82 16.93
CA GLY A 57 -4.58 5.58 17.72
C GLY A 57 -5.67 5.44 18.79
N SER A 58 -6.88 5.96 18.58
CA SER A 58 -8.01 5.82 19.47
C SER A 58 -8.99 4.76 18.94
N GLU A 59 -9.42 3.86 19.83
CA GLU A 59 -10.50 2.90 19.62
C GLU A 59 -11.86 3.55 19.28
N LYS A 60 -11.95 4.89 19.30
CA LYS A 60 -13.15 5.69 19.02
C LYS A 60 -13.17 6.30 17.62
N ASP A 61 -12.52 5.68 16.65
CA ASP A 61 -12.57 6.17 15.28
C ASP A 61 -13.96 5.96 14.68
N GLY A 62 -14.66 7.08 14.47
CA GLY A 62 -15.91 7.12 13.72
C GLY A 62 -15.74 6.68 12.26
N PRO A 63 -16.84 6.51 11.51
CA PRO A 63 -16.82 5.99 10.14
C PRO A 63 -15.98 6.81 9.16
N VAL A 64 -15.72 8.09 9.46
CA VAL A 64 -14.91 8.99 8.65
C VAL A 64 -13.45 8.54 8.55
N TRP A 65 -12.84 8.12 9.67
CA TRP A 65 -11.44 7.70 9.67
C TRP A 65 -11.24 6.36 8.95
N LEU A 66 -12.21 5.45 9.08
CA LEU A 66 -12.25 4.22 8.31
C LEU A 66 -12.31 4.50 6.80
N ALA A 67 -13.10 5.49 6.37
CA ALA A 67 -13.17 5.87 4.96
C ALA A 67 -11.83 6.42 4.45
N VAL A 68 -11.09 7.18 5.27
CA VAL A 68 -9.75 7.66 4.91
C VAL A 68 -8.75 6.51 4.79
N ASP A 69 -8.78 5.54 5.71
CA ASP A 69 -7.92 4.36 5.65
C ASP A 69 -8.20 3.52 4.39
N ILE A 70 -9.47 3.35 4.03
CA ILE A 70 -9.87 2.67 2.79
C ILE A 70 -9.42 3.46 1.57
N PHE A 71 -9.55 4.79 1.59
CA PHE A 71 -9.10 5.65 0.49
C PHE A 71 -7.58 5.53 0.26
N PHE A 72 -6.77 5.59 1.32
CA PHE A 72 -5.32 5.39 1.20
C PHE A 72 -4.95 3.98 0.73
N SER A 73 -5.69 2.96 1.18
CA SER A 73 -5.55 1.60 0.69
C SER A 73 -5.88 1.47 -0.80
N LEU A 74 -6.93 2.13 -1.29
CA LEU A 74 -7.27 2.14 -2.71
C LEU A 74 -6.22 2.89 -3.53
N LEU A 75 -5.67 3.97 -2.97
CA LEU A 75 -4.70 4.79 -3.66
C LEU A 75 -3.37 4.05 -3.87
N ILE A 76 -2.88 3.30 -2.86
CA ILE A 76 -1.67 2.47 -3.05
C ILE A 76 -1.91 1.31 -4.04
N LEU A 77 -3.12 0.73 -4.04
CA LEU A 77 -3.48 -0.30 -5.02
C LEU A 77 -3.54 0.28 -6.44
N ALA A 78 -4.08 1.49 -6.60
CA ALA A 78 -4.09 2.20 -7.88
C ALA A 78 -2.68 2.51 -8.38
N ALA A 79 -1.76 2.90 -7.48
CA ALA A 79 -0.35 3.12 -7.82
C ALA A 79 0.32 1.82 -8.30
N ALA A 80 0.10 0.69 -7.62
CA ALA A 80 0.63 -0.60 -8.08
C ALA A 80 0.00 -1.09 -9.38
N PHE A 81 -1.30 -0.84 -9.60
CA PHE A 81 -1.96 -1.14 -10.86
C PHE A 81 -1.38 -0.32 -12.02
N TYR A 82 -1.08 0.96 -11.79
CA TYR A 82 -0.39 1.80 -12.76
C TYR A 82 0.99 1.21 -13.14
N ILE A 83 1.79 0.86 -12.13
CA ILE A 83 3.11 0.25 -12.35
C ILE A 83 3.01 -1.06 -13.13
N TRP A 84 1.98 -1.88 -12.86
CA TRP A 84 1.79 -3.14 -13.57
C TRP A 84 1.38 -2.93 -15.03
N ASN A 85 0.44 -2.01 -15.29
CA ASN A 85 -0.09 -1.76 -16.64
C ASN A 85 0.94 -1.09 -17.56
N ASP A 86 1.61 -0.05 -17.05
CA ASP A 86 2.57 0.75 -17.83
C ASP A 86 4.02 0.25 -17.71
N TYR A 87 4.23 -0.96 -17.15
CA TYR A 87 5.56 -1.41 -16.74
C TYR A 87 6.63 -1.31 -17.84
N MET A 88 6.33 -1.79 -19.04
CA MET A 88 7.29 -1.76 -20.16
C MET A 88 7.65 -0.33 -20.55
N ASP A 89 6.64 0.52 -20.67
CA ASP A 89 6.85 1.92 -21.05
C ASP A 89 7.55 2.71 -19.94
N LEU A 90 7.30 2.41 -18.67
CA LEU A 90 8.03 2.95 -17.52
C LEU A 90 9.53 2.65 -17.62
N VAL A 91 9.90 1.43 -18.02
CA VAL A 91 11.31 1.05 -18.22
C VAL A 91 11.92 1.80 -19.40
N TYR A 92 11.20 1.94 -20.52
CA TYR A 92 11.70 2.66 -21.70
C TYR A 92 11.73 4.20 -21.51
N ARG A 93 10.87 4.74 -20.64
CA ARG A 93 10.80 6.18 -20.28
C ARG A 93 11.72 6.57 -19.13
N ALA A 94 12.59 5.68 -18.63
CA ALA A 94 13.41 5.91 -17.44
C ALA A 94 14.32 7.16 -17.47
N GLY A 95 14.48 7.83 -18.62
CA GLY A 95 15.16 9.13 -18.75
C GLY A 95 14.26 10.36 -18.95
N VAL A 96 12.95 10.19 -19.20
CA VAL A 96 12.00 11.28 -19.48
C VAL A 96 10.63 10.97 -18.84
N PRO A 97 10.50 11.10 -17.51
CA PRO A 97 9.28 10.76 -16.80
C PRO A 97 8.12 11.68 -17.18
N THR A 98 6.93 11.12 -17.26
CA THR A 98 5.70 11.88 -17.48
C THR A 98 5.24 12.56 -16.19
N VAL A 99 4.30 13.51 -16.31
CA VAL A 99 3.69 14.16 -15.14
C VAL A 99 3.00 13.12 -14.23
N LEU A 100 2.41 12.08 -14.82
CA LEU A 100 1.71 11.06 -14.07
C LEU A 100 2.68 10.16 -13.29
N ASP A 101 3.83 9.80 -13.87
CA ASP A 101 4.91 9.08 -13.18
C ASP A 101 5.35 9.85 -11.92
N ASN A 102 5.54 11.16 -12.05
CA ASN A 102 5.92 12.03 -10.94
C ASN A 102 4.84 12.08 -9.84
N VAL A 103 3.56 12.18 -10.22
CA VAL A 103 2.45 12.20 -9.26
C VAL A 103 2.37 10.86 -8.52
N VAL A 104 2.44 9.73 -9.23
CA VAL A 104 2.40 8.39 -8.60
C VAL A 104 3.58 8.20 -7.65
N ASN A 105 4.77 8.66 -8.02
CA ASN A 105 5.95 8.59 -7.17
C ASN A 105 5.79 9.44 -5.90
N ILE A 106 5.42 10.71 -6.03
CA ILE A 106 5.22 11.61 -4.87
C ILE A 106 4.18 11.02 -3.91
N VAL A 107 3.06 10.57 -4.46
CA VAL A 107 1.98 10.02 -3.64
C VAL A 107 2.38 8.69 -3.00
N GLY A 108 3.06 7.81 -3.74
CA GLY A 108 3.60 6.56 -3.22
C GLY A 108 4.59 6.79 -2.08
N THR A 109 5.47 7.78 -2.20
CA THR A 109 6.40 8.17 -1.12
C THR A 109 5.65 8.67 0.12
N LEU A 110 4.65 9.55 -0.04
CA LEU A 110 3.86 10.05 1.08
C LEU A 110 3.08 8.93 1.78
N LEU A 111 2.46 8.02 1.03
CA LEU A 111 1.77 6.85 1.58
C LEU A 111 2.75 5.93 2.31
N THR A 112 3.96 5.74 1.77
CA THR A 112 5.01 4.95 2.43
C THR A 112 5.39 5.55 3.77
N LEU A 113 5.66 6.85 3.84
CA LEU A 113 6.00 7.54 5.08
C LEU A 113 4.86 7.41 6.12
N GLU A 114 3.62 7.54 5.67
CA GLU A 114 2.44 7.41 6.52
C GLU A 114 2.24 5.98 7.04
N VAL A 115 2.39 4.95 6.21
CA VAL A 115 2.36 3.55 6.66
C VAL A 115 3.45 3.30 7.69
N THR A 116 4.66 3.76 7.40
CA THR A 116 5.81 3.57 8.29
C THR A 116 5.63 4.28 9.63
N ARG A 117 5.02 5.48 9.63
CA ARG A 117 4.58 6.19 10.84
C ARG A 117 3.65 5.33 11.69
N ARG A 118 2.70 4.63 11.05
CA ARG A 118 1.71 3.80 11.75
C ARG A 118 2.33 2.51 12.28
N THR A 119 3.22 1.86 11.53
CA THR A 119 3.78 0.55 11.90
C THR A 119 4.92 0.67 12.90
N VAL A 120 5.95 1.46 12.57
CA VAL A 120 7.20 1.59 13.33
C VAL A 120 7.20 2.81 14.26
N GLY A 121 6.61 3.92 13.81
CA GLY A 121 6.54 5.17 14.58
C GLY A 121 7.42 6.29 14.03
N TRP A 122 7.42 7.43 14.72
CA TRP A 122 8.15 8.64 14.36
C TRP A 122 9.67 8.48 14.14
N PRO A 123 10.40 7.61 14.87
CA PRO A 123 11.84 7.47 14.67
C PRO A 123 12.23 7.14 13.23
N MET A 124 11.42 6.32 12.54
CA MET A 124 11.72 5.89 11.17
C MET A 124 11.59 7.05 10.18
N ILE A 125 10.63 7.96 10.38
CA ILE A 125 10.45 9.13 9.51
C ILE A 125 11.62 10.09 9.65
N TYR A 126 12.10 10.29 10.88
CA TYR A 126 13.23 11.18 11.14
C TYR A 126 14.48 10.73 10.38
N ILE A 127 14.77 9.43 10.39
CA ILE A 127 15.91 8.85 9.65
C ILE A 127 15.75 9.02 8.14
N CYS A 128 14.53 8.96 7.61
CA CYS A 128 14.30 9.14 6.17
C CYS A 128 14.46 10.58 5.69
N VAL A 129 14.28 11.58 6.56
CA VAL A 129 14.30 13.01 6.20
C VAL A 129 15.63 13.68 6.56
N ALA A 130 16.33 13.16 7.58
CA ALA A 130 17.66 13.63 8.00
C ALA A 130 18.76 13.22 7.01
#